data_AF-A0A4Y8IET9-F1
#
_entry.id   AF-A0A4Y8IET9-F1
#
_cell.length_a   1.000
_cell.length_b   1.000
_cell.length_c   1.000
_cell.angle_alpha   90.00
_cell.angle_beta   90.00
_cell.angle_gamma   90.00
#
_symmetry.space_group_name_H-M   'P 1'
#
loop_
_entity.id
_entity.type
_entity.pdbx_description
1 polymer ?
#
loop_
_entity_poly.entity_id
_entity_poly.type
_entity_poly.pdbx_seq_one_letter_code
_entity_poly.pdbx_strand_id
1 'polypeptide(L)' 'MATWVTHFRITEKLLKAELPVSKIEFLIGNIGPDCGLIAKDGKPTPPKETTHFEIDGNINSDSFYQ' A
#
# COMPACT_ATOMS: atom_id res chain seq x y z
N MET A 1 10.00 -4.64 5.40
CA MET A 1 8.61 -5.14 5.37
C MET A 1 7.93 -4.66 6.62
N ALA A 2 6.92 -3.79 6.50
CA ALA A 2 5.97 -3.69 7.59
C ALA A 2 5.31 -5.08 7.74
N THR A 3 4.97 -5.49 8.95
CA THR A 3 4.25 -6.76 9.11
C THR A 3 2.82 -6.57 8.60
N TRP A 4 2.18 -7.62 8.06
CA TRP A 4 0.80 -7.55 7.56
C TRP A 4 -0.18 -6.92 8.58
N VAL A 5 0.09 -7.13 9.86
CA VAL A 5 -0.69 -6.55 10.98
C VAL A 5 -0.63 -5.03 11.00
N THR A 6 0.51 -4.43 10.63
CA THR A 6 0.66 -2.96 10.56
C THR A 6 -0.24 -2.37 9.48
N HIS A 7 -0.31 -2.98 8.30
CA HIS A 7 -1.19 -2.55 7.21
C HIS A 7 -2.67 -2.58 7.63
N PHE A 8 -3.10 -3.65 8.31
CA PHE A 8 -4.47 -3.74 8.83
C PHE A 8 -4.79 -2.66 9.85
N ARG A 9 -3.86 -2.38 10.78
CA ARG A 9 -4.06 -1.35 11.82
C ARG A 9 -4.16 0.05 11.24
N ILE A 10 -3.31 0.39 10.26
CA ILE A 10 -3.35 1.68 9.57
C ILE A 10 -4.65 1.80 8.78
N THR A 11 -5.01 0.78 8.00
CA THR A 11 -6.27 0.74 7.23
C THR A 11 -7.48 0.94 8.13
N GLU A 12 -7.54 0.26 9.28
CA GLU A 12 -8.66 0.39 10.23
C GLU A 12 -8.80 1.83 10.74
N LYS A 13 -7.68 2.49 11.05
CA LYS A 13 -7.67 3.90 11.50
C LYS A 13 -8.11 4.86 10.40
N LEU A 14 -7.66 4.64 9.18
CA LEU A 14 -8.01 5.45 8.02
C LEU A 14 -9.48 5.29 7.61
N LEU A 15 -10.03 4.07 7.69
CA LEU A 15 -11.46 3.83 7.46
C LEU A 15 -12.35 4.50 8.52
N LYS A 16 -11.89 4.59 9.78
CA LYS A 16 -12.57 5.33 10.85
C LYS A 16 -12.54 6.85 10.65
N ALA A 17 -11.59 7.36 9.85
CA ALA A 17 -11.50 8.77 9.49
C ALA A 17 -12.38 9.17 8.29
N GLU A 18 -13.23 8.26 7.81
CA GLU A 18 -14.17 8.50 6.69
C GLU A 18 -13.50 9.06 5.43
N LEU A 19 -12.31 8.54 5.10
CA LEU A 19 -11.64 8.90 3.85
C LEU A 19 -12.56 8.70 2.64
N PRO A 20 -12.54 9.60 1.65
CA PRO A 20 -13.36 9.51 0.43
C PRO A 20 -12.77 8.49 -0.56
N VAL A 21 -12.57 7.26 -0.09
CA VAL A 21 -12.01 6.13 -0.86
C VAL A 21 -12.99 4.97 -0.89
N SER A 22 -12.94 4.17 -1.95
CA SER A 22 -13.66 2.90 -2.01
C SER A 22 -13.15 1.97 -0.91
N LYS A 23 -14.01 1.59 0.04
CA LYS A 23 -13.61 0.77 1.20
C LYS A 23 -12.99 -0.58 0.80
N ILE A 24 -13.58 -1.24 -0.20
CA ILE A 24 -13.13 -2.56 -0.65
C ILE A 24 -11.78 -2.43 -1.35
N GLU A 25 -11.65 -1.51 -2.29
CA GLU A 25 -10.40 -1.31 -3.04
C GLU A 25 -9.28 -0.83 -2.12
N PHE A 26 -9.60 0.05 -1.16
CA PHE A 26 -8.64 0.52 -0.17
C PHE A 26 -8.15 -0.61 0.75
N LEU A 27 -9.05 -1.47 1.22
CA LEU A 27 -8.69 -2.64 2.02
C LEU A 27 -7.80 -3.61 1.23
N ILE A 28 -8.21 -3.97 0.01
CA ILE A 28 -7.46 -4.91 -0.85
C ILE A 28 -6.10 -4.31 -1.22
N GLY A 29 -6.04 -3.01 -1.54
CA GLY A 29 -4.82 -2.28 -1.86
C GLY A 29 -3.81 -2.22 -0.71
N ASN A 30 -4.26 -2.29 0.54
CA ASN A 30 -3.38 -2.40 1.71
C ASN A 30 -2.86 -3.82 1.98
N ILE A 31 -3.44 -4.85 1.35
CA ILE A 31 -3.03 -6.26 1.49
C ILE A 31 -2.16 -6.70 0.30
N GLY A 32 -2.53 -6.27 -0.91
CA GLY A 32 -1.94 -6.71 -2.17
C GLY A 32 -0.42 -6.56 -2.27
N PRO A 33 0.20 -5.44 -1.87
CA PRO A 33 1.65 -5.25 -2.00
C PRO A 33 2.48 -6.29 -1.23
N ASP A 34 1.91 -6.87 -0.17
CA ASP A 34 2.58 -7.80 0.73
C ASP A 34 2.14 -9.27 0.51
N CYS A 35 1.32 -9.55 -0.53
CA CYS A 35 0.81 -10.90 -0.81
C CYS A 35 1.88 -11.91 -1.29
N GLY A 36 3.13 -11.47 -1.44
CA GLY A 36 4.27 -12.32 -1.84
C GLY A 36 4.20 -12.83 -3.27
N LEU A 37 3.20 -12.38 -4.06
CA LEU A 37 3.08 -12.70 -5.47
C LEU A 37 3.97 -11.78 -6.28
N ILE A 38 4.98 -12.38 -6.88
CA ILE A 38 5.92 -11.71 -7.77
C ILE A 38 5.44 -11.96 -9.21
N ALA A 39 5.46 -10.93 -10.07
CA ALA A 39 5.16 -11.10 -11.48
C ALA A 39 6.22 -11.97 -12.17
N LYS A 40 5.95 -12.39 -13.42
CA LYS A 40 6.84 -13.28 -14.20
C LYS A 40 8.26 -12.73 -14.37
N ASP A 41 8.42 -11.41 -14.30
CA ASP A 41 9.68 -10.69 -14.41
C ASP A 41 10.45 -10.62 -13.08
N GLY A 42 9.96 -11.23 -12.01
CA GLY A 42 10.59 -11.20 -10.70
C GLY A 42 10.36 -9.91 -9.93
N LYS A 43 9.46 -9.02 -10.40
CA LYS A 43 9.14 -7.75 -9.74
C LYS A 43 7.73 -7.74 -9.16
N PRO A 44 7.49 -7.02 -8.05
CA PRO A 44 6.15 -6.79 -7.55
C PRO A 44 5.37 -5.88 -8.51
N THR A 45 4.09 -6.20 -8.71
CA THR A 45 3.17 -5.41 -9.56
C THR A 45 1.92 -5.08 -8.75
N PRO A 46 1.58 -3.80 -8.53
CA PRO A 46 2.30 -2.61 -8.98
C PRO A 46 3.62 -2.39 -8.22
N PRO A 47 4.55 -1.59 -8.77
CA PRO A 47 5.90 -1.49 -8.22
C PRO A 47 5.93 -0.66 -6.93
N LYS A 48 7.08 -0.61 -6.25
CA LYS A 48 7.19 0.01 -4.91
C LYS A 48 6.97 1.52 -4.91
N GLU A 49 7.30 2.16 -6.02
CA GLU A 49 7.06 3.58 -6.28
C GLU A 49 5.57 3.89 -6.18
N THR A 50 4.70 2.96 -6.59
CA THR A 50 3.24 3.10 -6.53
C THR A 50 2.65 2.65 -5.20
N THR A 51 3.16 1.57 -4.62
CA THR A 51 2.55 0.95 -3.42
C THR A 51 3.08 1.50 -2.10
N HIS A 52 4.34 1.93 -2.08
CA HIS A 52 5.07 2.38 -0.89
C HIS A 52 5.58 3.82 -1.03
N PHE A 53 5.35 4.47 -2.18
CA PHE A 53 5.90 5.79 -2.48
C PHE A 53 7.42 5.85 -2.30
N GLU A 54 8.10 4.73 -2.57
CA GLU A 54 9.55 4.57 -2.45
C GLU A 54 10.19 4.91 -3.80
N ILE A 55 10.95 6.00 -3.85
CA ILE A 55 11.70 6.45 -5.04
C ILE A 55 13.17 6.54 -4.63
N ASP A 56 14.04 5.83 -5.35
CA ASP A 56 15.49 5.78 -5.08
C ASP A 56 15.83 5.44 -3.61
N GLY A 57 15.06 4.51 -3.01
CA GLY A 57 15.22 4.08 -1.62
C GLY A 57 14.70 5.06 -0.57
N ASN A 58 14.09 6.17 -0.97
CA ASN A 58 13.49 7.15 -0.08
C ASN A 58 11.96 7.06 -0.15
N ILE A 59 11.31 6.97 1.01
CA ILE A 59 9.85 6.96 1.11
C ILE A 59 9.36 8.40 1.25
N ASN A 60 8.50 8.84 0.32
CA ASN A 60 7.84 10.15 0.40
C ASN A 60 6.33 9.99 0.56
N SER A 61 5.82 10.19 1.79
CA SER A 61 4.39 10.08 2.07
C SER A 61 3.54 11.16 1.40
N ASP A 62 4.11 12.32 1.07
CA ASP A 62 3.36 13.41 0.43
C ASP A 62 2.89 13.05 -0.98
N SER A 63 3.56 12.07 -1.62
CA SER A 63 3.16 11.51 -2.91
C SER A 63 1.78 10.83 -2.88
N PHE A 64 1.26 10.50 -1.70
CA PHE A 64 -0.11 9.96 -1.57
C PHE A 64 -1.19 10.98 -1.98
N TYR A 65 -0.91 12.28 -1.84
CA TYR A 65 -1.87 13.36 -2.11
C TYR A 65 -1.82 13.91 -3.54
N GLN A 66 -0.92 13.40 -4.38
CA GLN A 66 -0.78 13.78 -5.79
C GLN A 66 -1.73 12.96 -6.67
#